data_AF-A0A7J4FW27-F1
#
_entry.id   AF-A0A7J4FW27-F1
#
_cell.length_a   1.000
_cell.length_b   1.000
_cell.length_c   1.000
_cell.angle_alpha   90.00
_cell.angle_beta   90.00
_cell.angle_gamma   90.00
#
_symmetry.space_group_name_H-M   'P 1'
#
loop_
_entity.id
_entity.type
_entity.pdbx_description
1 polymer ?
#
loop_
_entity_poly.entity_id
_entity_poly.type
_entity_poly.pdbx_seq_one_letter_code
_entity_poly.pdbx_strand_id
1 'polypeptide(L)'
;MDSKALSFFHTKWLRAIFYEMKWMKKDKKLLVVLSREEVGRTLKSPVNIKHRVILVIAYSGGVGEVVKLKSEDIGANRKLIHIKVSKGRKDRYTLLSDVVLQTLREYWKKEGPKKWLFSGWNEEKHITARTVQKVFHNACKKAGINKDVSAHSLRHSFATHLLADGIDLRYIQELLGHKSSKTTEIYTHVSTKNLSAIKNPLDSLLAGGKT
;
A
#
# COMPACT_ATOMS: atom_id res chain seq x y z
N MET A 1 11.03 12.53 -25.43
CA MET A 1 10.32 11.24 -25.48
C MET A 1 8.85 11.51 -25.25
N ASP A 2 8.00 11.15 -26.22
CA ASP A 2 6.59 11.53 -26.25
C ASP A 2 5.75 10.95 -25.09
N SER A 3 5.00 11.83 -24.41
CA SER A 3 4.09 11.51 -23.30
C SER A 3 3.06 10.42 -23.64
N LYS A 4 2.66 10.32 -24.92
CA LYS A 4 1.76 9.27 -25.43
C LYS A 4 2.42 7.89 -25.51
N ALA A 5 3.72 7.81 -25.81
CA ALA A 5 4.46 6.55 -25.89
C ALA A 5 4.68 5.93 -24.51
N LEU A 6 4.98 6.77 -23.51
CA LEU A 6 5.06 6.36 -22.10
C LEU A 6 3.72 5.83 -21.58
N SER A 7 2.61 6.52 -21.84
CA SER A 7 1.25 6.07 -21.47
C SER A 7 0.87 4.72 -22.11
N PHE A 8 1.19 4.54 -23.39
CA PHE A 8 0.87 3.31 -24.13
C PHE A 8 1.69 2.10 -23.66
N PHE A 9 3.00 2.28 -23.45
CA PHE A 9 3.88 1.23 -22.92
C PHE A 9 3.44 0.83 -21.51
N HIS A 10 3.19 1.81 -20.64
CA HIS A 10 2.76 1.60 -19.26
C HIS A 10 1.45 0.79 -19.20
N THR A 11 0.47 1.12 -20.04
CA THR A 11 -0.85 0.47 -20.00
C THR A 11 -0.82 -0.98 -20.52
N LYS A 12 -0.04 -1.26 -21.57
CA LYS A 12 0.07 -2.61 -22.16
C LYS A 12 0.92 -3.55 -21.29
N TRP A 13 2.01 -3.02 -20.70
CA TRP A 13 2.86 -3.77 -19.75
C TRP A 13 2.20 -4.01 -18.39
N LEU A 14 1.51 -3.01 -17.83
CA LEU A 14 0.69 -3.21 -16.63
C LEU A 14 -0.37 -4.28 -16.88
N ARG A 15 -1.05 -4.25 -18.04
CA ARG A 15 -2.00 -5.31 -18.42
C ARG A 15 -1.36 -6.70 -18.42
N ALA A 16 -0.18 -6.87 -19.02
CA ALA A 16 0.53 -8.15 -19.07
C ALA A 16 0.93 -8.64 -17.67
N ILE A 17 1.43 -7.75 -16.82
CA ILE A 17 1.77 -8.04 -15.42
C ILE A 17 0.52 -8.42 -14.61
N PHE A 18 -0.59 -7.70 -14.78
CA PHE A 18 -1.86 -8.04 -14.11
C PHE A 18 -2.49 -9.33 -14.66
N TYR A 19 -2.20 -9.71 -15.91
CA TYR A 19 -2.61 -10.97 -16.53
C TYR A 19 -1.81 -12.16 -15.97
N GLU A 20 -0.47 -12.02 -15.90
CA GLU A 20 0.45 -12.93 -15.21
C GLU A 20 0.09 -13.10 -13.72
N MET A 21 -0.34 -12.00 -13.06
CA MET A 21 -0.81 -11.99 -11.67
C MET A 21 -2.24 -12.56 -11.47
N LYS A 22 -2.87 -13.18 -12.49
CA LYS A 22 -4.23 -13.74 -12.45
C LYS A 22 -5.31 -12.77 -11.94
N TRP A 23 -5.19 -11.48 -12.26
CA TRP A 23 -6.04 -10.44 -11.67
C TRP A 23 -7.27 -10.04 -12.46
N MET A 24 -7.62 -10.69 -13.58
CA MET A 24 -8.89 -10.41 -14.25
C MET A 24 -9.47 -11.62 -15.00
N LYS A 25 -10.72 -11.97 -14.68
CA LYS A 25 -11.62 -12.55 -15.69
C LYS A 25 -11.80 -11.50 -16.79
N LYS A 26 -11.86 -11.94 -18.06
CA LYS A 26 -12.07 -11.10 -19.24
C LYS A 26 -13.18 -10.07 -18.99
N ASP A 27 -12.92 -8.85 -19.44
CA ASP A 27 -13.79 -7.66 -19.40
C ASP A 27 -13.91 -6.92 -18.06
N LYS A 28 -13.15 -5.83 -17.88
CA LYS A 28 -13.61 -4.50 -17.41
C LYS A 28 -12.46 -3.52 -17.10
N LYS A 29 -12.67 -2.24 -17.48
CA LYS A 29 -11.99 -0.96 -17.18
C LYS A 29 -10.47 -0.98 -16.89
N LEU A 30 -9.73 -0.15 -17.63
CA LEU A 30 -8.31 0.16 -17.37
C LEU A 30 -8.11 0.55 -15.90
N LEU A 31 -7.13 -0.07 -15.24
CA LEU A 31 -6.80 0.19 -13.85
C LEU A 31 -6.30 1.64 -13.71
N VAL A 32 -6.95 2.41 -12.84
CA VAL A 32 -6.56 3.81 -12.59
C VAL A 32 -5.44 3.83 -11.56
N VAL A 33 -4.25 4.22 -12.01
CA VAL A 33 -3.05 4.42 -11.19
C VAL A 33 -2.85 5.91 -10.91
N LEU A 34 -2.51 6.23 -9.66
CA LEU A 34 -2.10 7.57 -9.23
C LEU A 34 -0.61 7.75 -9.48
N SER A 35 -0.20 8.90 -9.98
CA SER A 35 1.22 9.28 -10.07
C SER A 35 1.83 9.43 -8.69
N ARG A 36 3.17 9.46 -8.62
CA ARG A 36 3.92 9.74 -7.40
C ARG A 36 3.45 11.03 -6.71
N GLU A 37 3.29 12.10 -7.47
CA GLU A 37 2.88 13.41 -6.99
C GLU A 37 1.43 13.40 -6.51
N GLU A 38 0.53 12.70 -7.22
CA GLU A 38 -0.87 12.54 -6.81
C GLU A 38 -0.99 11.74 -5.51
N VAL A 39 -0.21 10.67 -5.36
CA VAL A 39 -0.11 9.91 -4.10
C VAL A 39 0.41 10.82 -2.99
N GLY A 40 1.51 11.55 -3.22
CA GLY A 40 2.08 12.46 -2.24
C GLY A 40 1.08 13.52 -1.74
N ARG A 41 0.38 14.19 -2.65
CA ARG A 41 -0.68 15.17 -2.30
C ARG A 41 -1.83 14.51 -1.53
N THR A 42 -2.28 13.34 -1.97
CA THR A 42 -3.38 12.61 -1.32
C THR A 42 -3.01 12.19 0.11
N LEU A 43 -1.79 11.68 0.33
CA LEU A 43 -1.34 11.21 1.63
C LEU A 43 -1.03 12.36 2.60
N LYS A 44 -0.63 13.54 2.11
CA LYS A 44 -0.39 14.74 2.93
C LYS A 44 -1.67 15.52 3.28
N SER A 45 -2.76 15.29 2.55
CA SER A 45 -4.02 16.04 2.70
C SER A 45 -4.77 15.88 4.04
N PRO A 46 -4.79 14.71 4.70
CA PRO A 46 -5.52 14.55 5.97
C PRO A 46 -4.89 15.35 7.12
N VAL A 47 -5.69 16.27 7.68
CA VAL A 47 -5.34 17.01 8.90
C VAL A 47 -5.24 16.07 10.11
N ASN A 48 -6.20 15.13 10.24
CA ASN A 48 -6.21 14.14 11.32
C ASN A 48 -5.06 13.14 11.13
N ILE A 49 -4.18 13.05 12.14
CA ILE A 49 -3.01 12.15 12.12
C ILE A 49 -3.39 10.67 11.96
N LYS A 50 -4.47 10.21 12.60
CA LYS A 50 -4.99 8.83 12.44
C LYS A 50 -5.32 8.54 10.99
N HIS A 51 -6.03 9.46 10.33
CA HIS A 51 -6.38 9.33 8.91
C HIS A 51 -5.14 9.30 8.02
N ARG A 52 -4.15 10.13 8.32
CA ARG A 52 -2.88 10.18 7.59
C ARG A 52 -2.15 8.84 7.66
N VAL A 53 -1.94 8.32 8.87
CA VAL A 53 -1.27 7.02 9.09
C VAL A 53 -2.02 5.89 8.37
N ILE A 54 -3.36 5.86 8.48
CA ILE A 54 -4.19 4.86 7.80
C ILE A 54 -3.92 4.86 6.29
N LEU A 55 -3.92 6.03 5.64
CA LEU A 55 -3.72 6.11 4.19
C LEU A 55 -2.28 5.74 3.79
N VAL A 56 -1.30 6.18 4.58
CA VAL A 56 0.11 5.89 4.35
C VAL A 56 0.37 4.39 4.44
N ILE A 57 -0.17 3.69 5.44
CA ILE A 57 -0.06 2.23 5.51
C ILE A 57 -0.91 1.56 4.42
N ALA A 58 -2.09 2.10 4.10
CA ALA A 58 -2.97 1.52 3.08
C ALA A 58 -2.36 1.56 1.67
N TYR A 59 -1.40 2.45 1.42
CA TYR A 59 -0.64 2.47 0.19
C TYR A 59 0.16 1.17 -0.05
N SER A 60 0.92 0.68 0.95
CA SER A 60 1.68 -0.59 0.81
C SER A 60 0.93 -1.84 1.30
N GLY A 61 0.04 -1.69 2.28
CA GLY A 61 -0.72 -2.79 2.89
C GLY A 61 -2.11 -3.01 2.31
N GLY A 62 -2.70 -2.03 1.64
CA GLY A 62 -4.10 -2.11 1.20
C GLY A 62 -5.12 -1.94 2.32
N VAL A 63 -6.33 -1.52 1.97
CA VAL A 63 -7.34 -1.08 2.95
C VAL A 63 -7.90 -2.19 3.83
N GLY A 64 -8.24 -3.34 3.24
CA GLY A 64 -8.85 -4.45 4.01
C GLY A 64 -7.92 -5.05 5.06
N GLU A 65 -6.62 -4.88 4.87
CA GLU A 65 -5.56 -5.40 5.73
C GLU A 65 -5.22 -4.36 6.82
N VAL A 66 -5.11 -3.08 6.47
CA VAL A 66 -4.88 -1.97 7.41
C VAL A 66 -5.90 -1.92 8.54
N VAL A 67 -7.17 -2.17 8.23
CA VAL A 67 -8.22 -2.08 9.24
C VAL A 67 -8.12 -3.13 10.34
N LYS A 68 -7.35 -4.20 10.16
CA LYS A 68 -7.19 -5.26 11.16
C LYS A 68 -5.80 -5.27 11.82
N LEU A 69 -4.97 -4.27 11.55
CA LEU A 69 -3.65 -4.19 12.13
C LEU A 69 -3.71 -3.97 13.65
N LYS A 70 -2.86 -4.68 14.37
CA LYS A 70 -2.57 -4.47 15.78
C LYS A 70 -1.22 -3.81 15.94
N SER A 71 -0.98 -3.23 17.12
CA SER A 71 0.31 -2.61 17.44
C SER A 71 1.47 -3.61 17.38
N GLU A 72 1.23 -4.88 17.77
CA GLU A 72 2.21 -5.99 17.71
C GLU A 72 2.63 -6.38 16.28
N ASP A 73 1.84 -6.01 15.26
CA ASP A 73 2.11 -6.35 13.87
C ASP A 73 3.16 -5.42 13.24
N ILE A 74 3.54 -4.34 13.92
CA ILE A 74 4.52 -3.36 13.46
C ILE A 74 5.92 -3.73 13.92
N GLY A 75 6.72 -4.28 13.01
CA GLY A 75 8.12 -4.64 13.25
C GLY A 75 9.07 -3.49 12.94
N ALA A 76 9.22 -2.53 13.87
CA ALA A 76 10.07 -1.35 13.68
C ALA A 76 11.54 -1.71 13.33
N ASN A 77 12.12 -2.70 14.02
CA ASN A 77 13.52 -3.11 13.81
C ASN A 77 13.76 -3.72 12.43
N ARG A 78 12.77 -4.43 11.89
CA ARG A 78 12.85 -5.11 10.58
C ARG A 78 12.32 -4.24 9.44
N LYS A 79 11.73 -3.07 9.73
CA LYS A 79 11.01 -2.23 8.77
C LYS A 79 9.96 -3.00 7.96
N LEU A 80 9.23 -3.88 8.65
CA LEU A 80 8.16 -4.69 8.05
C LEU A 80 6.88 -4.60 8.87
N ILE A 81 5.74 -4.68 8.19
CA ILE A 81 4.42 -4.85 8.79
C ILE A 81 3.96 -6.27 8.53
N HIS A 82 3.59 -6.98 9.58
CA HIS A 82 3.03 -8.32 9.49
C HIS A 82 1.54 -8.23 9.17
N ILE A 83 1.16 -8.62 7.97
CA ILE A 83 -0.23 -8.63 7.55
C ILE A 83 -0.80 -10.02 7.78
N LYS A 84 -1.62 -10.15 8.83
CA LYS A 84 -2.38 -11.36 9.13
C LYS A 84 -3.61 -11.43 8.23
N VAL A 85 -3.72 -12.45 7.39
CA VAL A 85 -4.85 -12.57 6.42
C VAL A 85 -5.89 -13.56 6.93
N SER A 86 -7.17 -13.23 6.75
CA SER A 86 -8.29 -14.14 7.08
C SER A 86 -8.70 -15.00 5.86
N LYS A 87 -9.30 -16.17 6.09
CA LYS A 87 -9.88 -17.09 5.07
C LYS A 87 -8.87 -17.72 4.10
N GLY A 88 -8.05 -18.66 4.59
CA GLY A 88 -7.29 -19.61 3.76
C GLY A 88 -6.09 -19.03 2.98
N ARG A 89 -5.77 -17.76 3.17
CA ARG A 89 -4.56 -17.13 2.65
C ARG A 89 -3.48 -17.12 3.73
N LYS A 90 -2.22 -17.27 3.33
CA LYS A 90 -1.08 -17.19 4.25
C LYS A 90 -0.86 -15.73 4.67
N ASP A 91 -0.35 -15.56 5.88
CA ASP A 91 0.19 -14.29 6.34
C ASP A 91 1.34 -13.85 5.42
N ARG A 92 1.56 -12.53 5.39
CA ARG A 92 2.59 -11.91 4.55
C ARG A 92 3.21 -10.73 5.27
N TYR A 93 4.39 -10.32 4.83
CA TYR A 93 4.99 -9.06 5.24
C TYR A 93 4.83 -8.01 4.15
N THR A 94 4.62 -6.76 4.53
CA THR A 94 4.73 -5.60 3.63
C THR A 94 5.76 -4.60 4.17
N LEU A 95 6.22 -3.71 3.31
CA LEU A 95 7.27 -2.74 3.65
C LEU A 95 6.73 -1.67 4.59
N LEU A 96 7.50 -1.39 5.65
CA LEU A 96 7.34 -0.22 6.51
C LEU A 96 8.40 0.80 6.13
N SER A 97 7.98 1.92 5.54
CA SER A 97 8.89 3.03 5.24
C SER A 97 9.31 3.77 6.52
N ASP A 98 10.46 4.44 6.50
CA ASP A 98 10.90 5.25 7.64
C ASP A 98 9.94 6.41 7.92
N VAL A 99 9.39 7.01 6.85
CA VAL A 99 8.33 8.03 6.98
C VAL A 99 7.08 7.47 7.65
N VAL A 100 6.67 6.23 7.32
CA VAL A 100 5.53 5.58 7.99
C VAL A 100 5.83 5.37 9.48
N LEU A 101 7.03 4.89 9.80
CA LEU A 101 7.45 4.66 11.18
C LEU A 101 7.48 5.97 11.99
N GLN A 102 7.96 7.06 11.40
CA GLN A 102 7.93 8.39 12.03
C GLN A 102 6.49 8.85 12.28
N THR A 103 5.62 8.77 11.27
CA THR A 103 4.22 9.18 11.40
C THR A 103 3.47 8.32 12.43
N LEU A 104 3.80 7.02 12.51
CA LEU A 104 3.27 6.10 13.53
C LEU A 104 3.72 6.47 14.95
N ARG A 105 4.99 6.88 15.13
CA ARG A 105 5.48 7.35 16.44
C ARG A 105 4.73 8.61 16.89
N GLU A 106 4.50 9.55 16.00
CA GLU A 106 3.69 10.75 16.30
C GLU A 106 2.25 10.40 16.67
N TYR A 107 1.66 9.45 15.96
CA TYR A 107 0.33 8.93 16.26
C TYR A 107 0.26 8.27 17.64
N TRP A 108 1.21 7.40 17.97
CA TRP A 108 1.26 6.73 19.28
C TRP A 108 1.53 7.69 20.43
N LYS A 109 2.32 8.75 20.23
CA LYS A 109 2.48 9.80 21.26
C LYS A 109 1.15 10.47 21.62
N LYS A 110 0.25 10.61 20.66
CA LYS A 110 -1.05 11.28 20.86
C LYS A 110 -2.14 10.34 21.39
N GLU A 111 -2.21 9.12 20.88
CA GLU A 111 -3.32 8.21 21.14
C GLU A 111 -2.98 7.06 22.10
N GLY A 112 -1.69 6.85 22.37
CA GLY A 112 -1.20 5.69 23.12
C GLY A 112 -1.30 4.38 22.34
N PRO A 113 -0.59 3.32 22.77
CA PRO A 113 -0.74 1.99 22.21
C PRO A 113 -2.13 1.41 22.56
N LYS A 114 -2.84 0.91 21.56
CA LYS A 114 -4.15 0.26 21.70
C LYS A 114 -4.10 -1.17 21.14
N LYS A 115 -5.09 -1.98 21.50
CA LYS A 115 -5.27 -3.36 20.98
C LYS A 115 -5.27 -3.36 19.45
N TRP A 116 -6.13 -2.53 18.85
CA TRP A 116 -6.13 -2.27 17.43
C TRP A 116 -5.29 -1.03 17.14
N LEU A 117 -4.48 -1.08 16.09
CA LEU A 117 -3.72 0.09 15.65
C LEU A 117 -4.65 1.25 15.29
N PHE A 118 -5.83 0.94 14.75
CA PHE A 118 -6.88 1.91 14.48
C PHE A 118 -8.20 1.42 15.09
N SER A 119 -8.55 1.97 16.25
CA SER A 119 -9.85 1.73 16.89
C SER A 119 -11.01 2.28 16.06
N GLY A 120 -12.17 1.63 16.16
CA GLY A 120 -13.41 2.04 15.53
C GLY A 120 -14.16 3.07 16.36
N TRP A 121 -15.48 2.91 16.44
CA TRP A 121 -16.34 3.75 17.29
C TRP A 121 -16.10 3.48 18.80
N ASN A 122 -15.59 2.30 19.15
CA ASN A 122 -15.09 1.96 20.48
C ASN A 122 -13.69 1.29 20.36
N GLU A 123 -13.02 1.12 21.50
CA GLU A 123 -11.64 0.60 21.54
C GLU A 123 -11.55 -0.91 21.31
N GLU A 124 -12.65 -1.64 21.50
CA GLU A 124 -12.71 -3.08 21.30
C GLU A 124 -12.81 -3.48 19.82
N LYS A 125 -13.35 -2.59 18.99
CA LYS A 125 -13.55 -2.82 17.56
C LYS A 125 -12.50 -2.06 16.76
N HIS A 126 -12.10 -2.64 15.65
CA HIS A 126 -11.24 -1.96 14.70
C HIS A 126 -12.04 -1.02 13.79
N ILE A 127 -11.35 -0.07 13.15
CA ILE A 127 -11.97 0.82 12.15
C ILE A 127 -12.56 0.01 10.99
N THR A 128 -13.61 0.51 10.34
CA THR A 128 -14.22 -0.20 9.21
C THR A 128 -13.55 0.15 7.88
N ALA A 129 -13.54 -0.79 6.92
CA ALA A 129 -13.05 -0.52 5.57
C ALA A 129 -13.81 0.63 4.88
N ARG A 130 -15.13 0.75 5.15
CA ARG A 130 -15.96 1.86 4.66
C ARG A 130 -15.46 3.21 5.18
N THR A 131 -15.06 3.28 6.45
CA THR A 131 -14.48 4.50 7.02
C THR A 131 -13.16 4.85 6.31
N VAL A 132 -12.28 3.88 6.09
CA VAL A 132 -11.02 4.12 5.37
C VAL A 132 -11.26 4.58 3.93
N GLN A 133 -12.22 3.97 3.23
CA GLN A 133 -12.63 4.42 1.89
C GLN A 133 -13.14 5.86 1.89
N LYS A 134 -13.96 6.24 2.88
CA LYS A 134 -14.44 7.62 3.04
C LYS A 134 -13.28 8.59 3.31
N VAL A 135 -12.33 8.19 4.17
CA VAL A 135 -11.11 8.98 4.44
C VAL A 135 -10.30 9.18 3.17
N PHE A 136 -10.10 8.12 2.38
CA PHE A 136 -9.38 8.17 1.11
C PHE A 136 -10.08 9.09 0.10
N HIS A 137 -11.39 8.95 -0.08
CA HIS A 137 -12.16 9.78 -1.00
C HIS A 137 -12.10 11.27 -0.62
N ASN A 138 -12.24 11.57 0.68
CA ASN A 138 -12.10 12.94 1.17
C ASN A 138 -10.69 13.51 0.93
N ALA A 139 -9.65 12.68 1.11
CA ALA A 139 -8.28 13.07 0.83
C ALA A 139 -8.05 13.34 -0.67
N CYS A 140 -8.59 12.51 -1.56
CA CYS A 140 -8.54 12.72 -3.00
C CYS A 140 -9.22 14.03 -3.42
N LYS A 141 -10.43 14.30 -2.87
CA LYS A 141 -11.16 15.55 -3.14
C LYS A 141 -10.34 16.78 -2.72
N LYS A 142 -9.78 16.76 -1.51
CA LYS A 142 -8.93 17.85 -1.00
C LYS A 142 -7.61 18.00 -1.76
N ALA A 143 -7.06 16.90 -2.28
CA ALA A 143 -5.85 16.91 -3.08
C ALA A 143 -6.11 17.30 -4.54
N GLY A 144 -7.36 17.53 -4.96
CA GLY A 144 -7.70 17.89 -6.35
C GLY A 144 -7.51 16.73 -7.33
N ILE A 145 -7.77 15.50 -6.89
CA ILE A 145 -7.68 14.30 -7.75
C ILE A 145 -9.02 14.11 -8.47
N ASN A 146 -9.02 14.34 -9.79
CA ASN A 146 -10.21 14.24 -10.64
C ASN A 146 -10.41 12.84 -11.27
N LYS A 147 -9.52 11.90 -10.97
CA LYS A 147 -9.59 10.52 -11.48
C LYS A 147 -10.64 9.70 -10.72
N ASP A 148 -11.29 8.76 -11.38
CA ASP A 148 -12.14 7.75 -10.74
C ASP A 148 -11.27 6.73 -10.00
N VAL A 149 -10.91 7.07 -8.75
CA VAL A 149 -10.03 6.27 -7.91
C VAL A 149 -10.75 5.71 -6.71
N SER A 150 -10.40 4.47 -6.39
CA SER A 150 -10.80 3.82 -5.15
C SER A 150 -9.57 3.53 -4.30
N ALA A 151 -9.75 3.10 -3.06
CA ALA A 151 -8.61 2.78 -2.23
C ALA A 151 -7.80 1.55 -2.74
N HIS A 152 -8.33 0.76 -3.70
CA HIS A 152 -7.53 -0.23 -4.43
C HIS A 152 -6.52 0.42 -5.38
N SER A 153 -6.82 1.60 -5.91
CA SER A 153 -5.90 2.38 -6.76
C SER A 153 -4.60 2.69 -6.03
N LEU A 154 -4.61 2.88 -4.70
CA LEU A 154 -3.38 3.05 -3.91
C LEU A 154 -2.47 1.83 -3.99
N ARG A 155 -3.01 0.63 -3.80
CA ARG A 155 -2.25 -0.64 -3.88
C ARG A 155 -1.70 -0.88 -5.29
N HIS A 156 -2.49 -0.55 -6.32
CA HIS A 156 -2.02 -0.61 -7.71
C HIS A 156 -0.88 0.37 -7.98
N SER A 157 -0.99 1.59 -7.43
CA SER A 157 0.04 2.60 -7.57
C SER A 157 1.33 2.19 -6.84
N PHE A 158 1.23 1.55 -5.67
CA PHE A 158 2.38 0.97 -4.99
C PHE A 158 3.10 -0.08 -5.81
N ALA A 159 2.36 -1.07 -6.34
CA ALA A 159 2.93 -2.10 -7.21
C ALA A 159 3.62 -1.51 -8.45
N THR A 160 2.96 -0.53 -9.07
CA THR A 160 3.47 0.17 -10.26
C THR A 160 4.73 0.96 -9.96
N HIS A 161 4.78 1.66 -8.82
CA HIS A 161 5.95 2.44 -8.42
C HIS A 161 7.15 1.55 -8.07
N LEU A 162 6.93 0.44 -7.36
CA LEU A 162 7.98 -0.55 -7.09
C LEU A 162 8.57 -1.10 -8.39
N LEU A 163 7.73 -1.45 -9.36
CA LEU A 163 8.18 -1.93 -10.66
C LEU A 163 8.98 -0.86 -11.40
N ALA A 164 8.51 0.40 -11.37
CA ALA A 164 9.22 1.52 -11.97
C ALA A 164 10.58 1.79 -11.29
N ASP A 165 10.71 1.47 -10.01
CA ASP A 165 11.98 1.51 -9.25
C ASP A 165 12.89 0.28 -9.54
N GLY A 166 12.51 -0.57 -10.50
CA GLY A 166 13.30 -1.73 -10.92
C GLY A 166 13.19 -2.94 -9.98
N ILE A 167 12.22 -2.95 -9.07
CA ILE A 167 12.02 -4.08 -8.17
C ILE A 167 11.45 -5.27 -8.95
N ASP A 168 12.07 -6.43 -8.77
CA ASP A 168 11.66 -7.67 -9.44
C ASP A 168 10.22 -8.06 -9.06
N LEU A 169 9.45 -8.47 -10.07
CA LEU A 169 8.04 -8.81 -9.98
C LEU A 169 7.75 -9.87 -8.90
N ARG A 170 8.68 -10.79 -8.62
CA ARG A 170 8.55 -11.83 -7.59
C ARG A 170 8.44 -11.21 -6.20
N TYR A 171 9.27 -10.22 -5.88
CA TYR A 171 9.19 -9.50 -4.60
C TYR A 171 7.90 -8.68 -4.52
N ILE A 172 7.47 -8.06 -5.62
CA ILE A 172 6.21 -7.31 -5.67
C ILE A 172 5.02 -8.25 -5.41
N GLN A 173 5.00 -9.45 -5.99
CA GLN A 173 3.94 -10.44 -5.76
C GLN A 173 3.85 -10.90 -4.31
N GLU A 174 4.99 -11.10 -3.65
CA GLU A 174 5.04 -11.44 -2.22
C GLU A 174 4.58 -10.29 -1.33
N LEU A 175 5.04 -9.06 -1.62
CA LEU A 175 4.59 -7.81 -1.00
C LEU A 175 3.14 -7.47 -1.29
N LEU A 176 2.45 -8.19 -2.16
CA LEU A 176 1.01 -8.10 -2.39
C LEU A 176 0.26 -9.36 -1.96
N GLY A 177 0.93 -10.40 -1.45
CA GLY A 177 0.28 -11.60 -0.92
C GLY A 177 -0.40 -12.48 -1.96
N HIS A 178 0.11 -12.50 -3.19
CA HIS A 178 -0.46 -13.33 -4.25
C HIS A 178 0.22 -14.71 -4.25
N LYS A 179 -0.54 -15.75 -3.93
CA LYS A 179 -0.17 -17.15 -4.18
C LYS A 179 -0.87 -17.64 -5.45
N SER A 180 -0.10 -18.11 -6.42
CA SER A 180 -0.58 -19.10 -7.41
C SER A 180 -0.26 -20.50 -6.87
N SER A 181 -1.21 -21.42 -6.91
CA SER A 181 -1.01 -22.83 -6.50
C SER A 181 -0.20 -23.65 -7.51
N LYS A 182 0.05 -23.13 -8.73
CA LYS A 182 0.69 -23.87 -9.83
C LYS A 182 2.20 -23.65 -9.95
N THR A 183 2.78 -22.80 -9.10
CA THR A 183 4.21 -22.40 -9.17
C THR A 183 4.98 -22.74 -7.89
N THR A 184 4.45 -23.63 -7.05
CA THR A 184 4.92 -23.93 -5.69
C THR A 184 6.35 -24.48 -5.63
N GLU A 185 6.88 -25.07 -6.70
CA GLU A 185 8.22 -25.66 -6.74
C GLU A 185 9.35 -24.63 -6.99
N ILE A 186 9.03 -23.42 -7.43
CA ILE A 186 10.03 -22.38 -7.80
C ILE A 186 10.26 -21.34 -6.68
N TYR A 187 9.45 -21.35 -5.60
CA TYR A 187 9.35 -20.25 -4.60
C TYR A 187 10.22 -20.38 -3.32
N THR A 188 11.35 -21.07 -3.36
CA THR A 188 12.11 -21.39 -2.13
C THR A 188 13.13 -20.35 -1.65
N HIS A 189 13.31 -19.21 -2.32
CA HIS A 189 14.46 -18.31 -2.06
C HIS A 189 14.17 -16.84 -1.70
N VAL A 190 12.94 -16.45 -1.35
CA VAL A 190 12.71 -15.10 -0.82
C VAL A 190 12.70 -15.11 0.70
N SER A 191 13.77 -14.59 1.30
CA SER A 191 13.88 -14.42 2.75
C SER A 191 13.38 -13.05 3.19
N THR A 192 12.91 -12.94 4.44
CA THR A 192 12.52 -11.66 5.05
C THR A 192 13.66 -10.63 5.08
N LYS A 193 14.93 -11.07 5.10
CA LYS A 193 16.12 -10.21 4.97
C LYS A 193 16.17 -9.51 3.60
N ASN A 194 15.77 -10.20 2.53
CA ASN A 194 15.76 -9.62 1.18
C ASN A 194 14.63 -8.60 1.02
N LEU A 195 13.47 -8.84 1.65
CA LEU A 195 12.35 -7.88 1.62
C LEU A 195 12.67 -6.57 2.34
N SER A 196 13.35 -6.62 3.49
CA SER A 196 13.72 -5.41 4.24
C SER A 196 14.72 -4.49 3.52
N ALA A 197 15.43 -5.00 2.50
CA ALA A 197 16.36 -4.21 1.69
C ALA A 197 15.65 -3.38 0.60
N ILE A 198 14.39 -3.68 0.29
CA ILE A 198 13.61 -2.97 -0.72
C ILE A 198 13.22 -1.60 -0.16
N LYS A 199 13.66 -0.54 -0.82
CA LYS A 199 13.25 0.83 -0.48
C LYS A 199 11.76 1.00 -0.76
N ASN A 200 11.02 1.52 0.21
CA ASN A 200 9.60 1.80 0.03
C ASN A 200 9.46 3.11 -0.76
N PRO A 201 8.69 3.15 -1.87
CA PRO A 201 8.49 4.36 -2.65
C PRO A 201 8.04 5.56 -1.81
N LEU A 202 7.29 5.33 -0.72
CA LEU A 202 6.84 6.39 0.20
C LEU A 202 7.97 7.27 0.71
N ASP A 203 9.16 6.73 0.95
CA ASP A 203 10.28 7.51 1.48
C ASP A 203 10.67 8.62 0.50
N SER A 204 10.66 8.35 -0.80
CA SER A 204 10.87 9.37 -1.84
C SER A 204 9.69 10.34 -2.00
N LEU A 205 8.45 9.86 -1.83
CA LEU A 205 7.23 10.64 -2.06
C LEU A 205 6.97 11.69 -0.98
N LEU A 206 7.37 11.38 0.25
CA LEU A 206 7.07 12.21 1.41
C LEU A 206 8.28 12.99 1.92
N ALA A 207 9.51 12.62 1.53
CA ALA A 207 10.74 13.36 1.86
C ALA A 207 10.85 14.76 1.20
N GLY A 208 9.90 15.15 0.34
CA GLY A 208 9.79 16.51 -0.17
C GLY A 208 9.49 17.52 0.93
N GLY A 209 10.58 18.04 1.52
CA GLY A 209 10.65 19.03 2.59
C GLY A 209 12.08 19.31 3.09
N LYS A 210 13.12 19.01 2.30
CA LYS A 210 14.43 19.65 2.45
C LYS A 210 14.80 20.27 1.11
N THR A 211 14.99 21.58 1.16
CA THR A 211 15.66 22.44 0.19
C THR A 211 16.88 21.78 -0.41
#